data_AF-A0AAD5XFD5-F1
#
_entry.id   AF-A0AAD5XFD5-F1
#
_cell.length_a   1.000
_cell.length_b   1.000
_cell.length_c   1.000
_cell.angle_alpha   90.00
_cell.angle_beta   90.00
_cell.angle_gamma   90.00
#
_symmetry.space_group_name_H-M   'P 1'
#
loop_
_entity.id
_entity.type
_entity.pdbx_description
1 polymer ?
#
loop_
_entity_poly.entity_id
_entity_poly.type
_entity_poly.pdbx_seq_one_letter_code
_entity_poly.pdbx_strand_id
1 'polypeptide(L)'
;MAATTNTTTALSSFPKEPPLPPIGQSHFHRLNSLAASTIKSTQQQIFPALPQLSLAPEEQQQQQQQQQLQLSEHQQTSIIIEDVGLTGKLVNVEAQRVMSVLQEAQRKIAIIGLLPDEVDRRVSTVFGAETVALIGEYKILESKYKSLMESKAAEHEIKETARQLRMSTRALCRHFLQNSNLISKLRFLKSTKSSLLQTFESLLQEVKGLVYERLKMSVEEEKAKQDQLSVIIAKEQKTSNDVRLLKEELEKAKKERNFESMFISWLVDELRDIKQQAEDTTKRLESRSKQKEDQEMLQAKDKETSIKQDIERCKEDLKEMIAKNREEEAALRKKKFKVESEVENWIHKYDQDMEEKQGELEDITAIYNEEKAQLDELQERYNDLQKEYEKIMDERKKQQENRIAEEKRLKHMHQCATLIQAIFRGWKLRREIQKKKAGGKGASKKTTPKGETPKKKKK
;
A
#
# COMPACT_ATOMS: atom_id res chain seq x y z
N MET A 1 -44.24 18.27 -15.71
CA MET A 1 -44.34 17.94 -14.28
C MET A 1 -42.90 17.91 -13.76
N ALA A 2 -42.40 19.00 -13.19
CA ALA A 2 -42.56 19.38 -11.77
C ALA A 2 -41.84 18.38 -10.85
N ALA A 3 -40.82 18.73 -10.06
CA ALA A 3 -40.31 20.05 -9.60
C ALA A 3 -38.74 20.08 -9.64
N THR A 4 -37.96 21.17 -9.73
CA THR A 4 -37.79 22.35 -8.81
C THR A 4 -37.71 21.94 -7.33
N THR A 5 -36.90 22.43 -6.39
CA THR A 5 -35.79 23.41 -6.23
C THR A 5 -35.25 23.22 -4.78
N ASN A 6 -34.03 23.58 -4.33
CA ASN A 6 -32.93 24.35 -4.92
C ASN A 6 -31.55 24.01 -4.29
N THR A 7 -30.50 24.74 -4.71
CA THR A 7 -29.22 25.00 -4.02
C THR A 7 -29.28 25.27 -2.50
N THR A 8 -28.25 24.84 -1.75
CA THR A 8 -27.58 25.66 -0.71
C THR A 8 -26.15 25.17 -0.47
N THR A 9 -25.19 26.07 -0.63
CA THR A 9 -23.76 25.86 -0.34
C THR A 9 -23.49 25.98 1.16
N ALA A 10 -22.75 25.03 1.75
CA ALA A 10 -22.30 25.12 3.14
C ALA A 10 -20.81 24.77 3.25
N LEU A 11 -19.94 25.80 3.22
CA LEU A 11 -18.58 25.66 3.71
C LEU A 11 -18.62 25.54 5.24
N SER A 12 -18.11 24.43 5.77
CA SER A 12 -17.76 24.31 7.20
C SER A 12 -16.25 24.12 7.34
N SER A 13 -15.58 25.27 7.49
CA SER A 13 -14.60 25.52 8.55
C SER A 13 -14.01 24.30 9.27
N PHE A 14 -12.79 23.92 8.87
CA PHE A 14 -11.87 23.17 9.74
C PHE A 14 -11.67 23.91 11.08
N PRO A 15 -11.77 23.24 12.23
CA PRO A 15 -11.18 23.76 13.46
C PRO A 15 -9.65 23.72 13.33
N LYS A 16 -9.00 24.89 13.35
CA LYS A 16 -7.54 24.97 13.52
C LYS A 16 -7.19 24.56 14.95
N GLU A 17 -6.44 23.48 15.11
CA GLU A 17 -5.72 23.23 16.37
C GLU A 17 -4.65 24.32 16.59
N PRO A 18 -4.44 24.77 17.84
CA PRO A 18 -3.42 25.78 18.15
C PRO A 18 -2.01 25.18 18.03
N PRO A 19 -1.01 25.94 17.54
CA PRO A 19 0.36 25.45 17.43
C PRO A 19 0.97 25.24 18.82
N LEU A 20 1.58 24.07 19.02
CA LEU A 20 2.39 23.79 20.22
C LEU A 20 3.61 24.74 20.27
N PRO A 21 4.01 25.22 21.47
CA PRO A 21 5.12 26.16 21.60
C PRO A 21 6.46 25.51 21.23
N PRO A 22 7.43 26.29 20.72
CA PRO A 22 8.74 25.77 20.35
C PRO A 22 9.52 25.36 21.60
N ILE A 23 9.66 24.05 21.81
CA ILE A 23 10.60 23.52 22.81
C ILE A 23 12.01 23.87 22.33
N GLY A 24 12.68 24.71 23.11
CA GLY A 24 13.97 25.29 22.74
C GLY A 24 15.03 24.23 22.47
N GLN A 25 15.77 24.41 21.37
CA GLN A 25 17.03 23.71 21.15
C GLN A 25 18.06 24.18 22.18
N SER A 26 18.23 23.43 23.26
CA SER A 26 19.41 23.55 24.13
C SER A 26 19.84 22.17 24.62
N HIS A 27 21.04 21.76 24.18
CA HIS A 27 21.83 20.65 24.70
C HIS A 27 21.17 19.27 24.84
N PHE A 28 21.17 18.50 23.73
CA PHE A 28 21.28 17.03 23.81
C PHE A 28 22.24 16.43 22.78
N HIS A 29 23.48 16.95 22.76
CA HIS A 29 24.63 16.15 22.32
C HIS A 29 25.34 15.60 23.57
N ARG A 30 25.61 14.28 23.56
CA ARG A 30 26.16 13.41 24.63
C ARG A 30 25.14 12.72 25.56
N LEU A 31 24.52 11.66 25.06
CA LEU A 31 24.36 10.42 25.84
C LEU A 31 24.67 9.21 24.95
N ASN A 32 25.95 9.04 24.63
CA ASN A 32 26.47 7.78 24.09
C ASN A 32 27.89 7.50 24.63
N SER A 33 28.05 7.60 25.96
CA SER A 33 29.24 7.16 26.70
C SER A 33 29.00 7.21 28.23
N LEU A 34 28.12 6.36 28.79
CA LEU A 34 27.99 6.18 30.25
C LEU A 34 27.22 4.88 30.59
N ALA A 35 27.78 3.74 30.20
CA ALA A 35 27.31 2.41 30.58
C ALA A 35 28.46 1.47 31.00
N ALA A 36 29.58 2.05 31.48
CA ALA A 36 30.77 1.32 31.91
C ALA A 36 31.62 2.12 32.92
N SER A 37 31.05 2.54 34.06
CA SER A 37 31.81 3.07 35.22
C SER A 37 30.98 3.42 36.48
N THR A 38 30.05 2.55 36.92
CA THR A 38 29.42 2.73 38.26
C THR A 38 29.24 1.41 39.03
N ILE A 39 30.34 0.67 39.18
CA ILE A 39 30.50 -0.33 40.27
C ILE A 39 31.81 0.00 41.00
N LYS A 40 31.74 1.04 41.85
CA LYS A 40 32.64 1.36 42.97
C LYS A 40 32.15 2.65 43.63
N SER A 41 32.35 2.78 44.94
CA SER A 41 32.05 3.98 45.75
C SER A 41 30.57 4.35 45.92
N THR A 42 29.82 3.59 46.75
CA THR A 42 28.92 4.19 47.78
C THR A 42 28.66 3.18 48.91
N GLN A 43 29.64 2.95 49.78
CA GLN A 43 29.37 2.40 51.12
C GLN A 43 30.53 2.68 52.09
N GLN A 44 30.57 3.91 52.61
CA GLN A 44 31.26 4.25 53.86
C GLN A 44 30.79 5.62 54.33
N GLN A 45 30.22 5.67 55.53
CA GLN A 45 30.44 6.68 56.59
C GLN A 45 29.27 6.67 57.58
N ILE A 46 29.28 5.75 58.56
CA ILE A 46 29.00 6.06 59.97
C ILE A 46 29.91 5.16 60.84
N PHE A 47 30.49 5.75 61.88
CA PHE A 47 31.41 5.21 62.91
C PHE A 47 32.90 5.05 62.56
N PRO A 48 33.82 5.35 63.52
CA PRO A 48 35.10 5.99 63.18
C PRO A 48 36.33 5.08 63.28
N ALA A 49 37.44 5.56 62.70
CA ALA A 49 38.75 4.94 62.80
C ALA A 49 39.45 5.22 64.15
N LEU A 50 40.06 4.18 64.71
CA LEU A 50 41.19 4.26 65.65
C LEU A 50 42.47 3.78 64.92
N PRO A 51 43.68 4.14 65.38
CA PRO A 51 44.84 4.26 64.50
C PRO A 51 45.47 2.93 64.07
N GLN A 52 46.05 2.91 62.87
CA GLN A 52 47.09 1.94 62.55
C GLN A 52 48.33 2.24 63.40
N LEU A 53 48.65 1.34 64.33
CA LEU A 53 49.98 1.27 64.94
C LEU A 53 50.85 0.31 64.11
N SER A 54 52.06 0.75 63.77
CA SER A 54 53.07 -0.12 63.18
C SER A 54 53.64 -1.09 64.22
N LEU A 55 53.55 -2.39 63.95
CA LEU A 55 54.31 -3.45 64.62
C LEU A 55 55.12 -4.15 63.52
N ALA A 56 56.43 -3.88 63.45
CA ALA A 56 57.49 -4.53 64.22
C ALA A 56 57.79 -5.96 63.69
N PRO A 57 58.99 -6.23 63.13
CA PRO A 57 59.34 -7.54 62.55
C PRO A 57 59.45 -8.73 63.54
N GLU A 58 59.06 -8.56 64.80
CA GLU A 58 59.29 -9.53 65.87
C GLU A 58 58.18 -10.60 65.99
N GLU A 59 56.95 -10.32 65.55
CA GLU A 59 55.84 -11.28 65.69
C GLU A 59 55.95 -12.49 64.73
N GLN A 60 56.59 -12.33 63.56
CA GLN A 60 56.89 -13.47 62.69
C GLN A 60 58.01 -14.35 63.25
N GLN A 61 58.99 -13.78 63.97
CA GLN A 61 59.97 -14.58 64.71
C GLN A 61 59.34 -15.26 65.92
N GLN A 62 58.41 -14.63 66.64
CA GLN A 62 57.72 -15.29 67.76
C GLN A 62 56.77 -16.41 67.32
N GLN A 63 56.04 -16.28 66.20
CA GLN A 63 55.26 -17.41 65.66
C GLN A 63 56.14 -18.56 65.15
N GLN A 64 57.27 -18.26 64.51
CA GLN A 64 58.20 -19.30 64.06
C GLN A 64 58.97 -19.95 65.22
N GLN A 65 59.27 -19.20 66.28
CA GLN A 65 59.87 -19.73 67.51
C GLN A 65 58.85 -20.51 68.37
N GLN A 66 57.57 -20.14 68.39
CA GLN A 66 56.51 -20.97 68.99
C GLN A 66 56.26 -22.25 68.19
N GLN A 67 56.30 -22.23 66.86
CA GLN A 67 56.24 -23.46 66.05
C GLN A 67 57.48 -24.34 66.23
N GLN A 68 58.68 -23.78 66.44
CA GLN A 68 59.87 -24.58 66.78
C GLN A 68 59.88 -25.09 68.23
N LEU A 69 59.30 -24.36 69.18
CA LEU A 69 59.12 -24.85 70.56
C LEU A 69 58.08 -25.99 70.62
N GLN A 70 56.97 -25.89 69.87
CA GLN A 70 55.99 -26.98 69.73
C GLN A 70 56.53 -28.21 68.97
N LEU A 71 57.62 -28.09 68.20
CA LEU A 71 58.31 -29.21 67.55
C LEU A 71 59.50 -29.77 68.36
N SER A 72 59.86 -29.16 69.49
CA SER A 72 60.94 -29.65 70.38
C SER A 72 60.44 -30.25 71.72
N GLU A 73 59.24 -29.88 72.21
CA GLU A 73 58.66 -30.49 73.42
C GLU A 73 58.14 -31.94 73.23
N HIS A 74 58.20 -32.50 72.02
CA HIS A 74 57.98 -33.93 71.77
C HIS A 74 59.24 -34.81 71.81
N GLN A 75 60.37 -34.27 72.31
CA GLN A 75 61.60 -35.06 72.55
C GLN A 75 62.13 -35.04 73.99
N GLN A 76 61.27 -34.86 75.01
CA GLN A 76 61.57 -35.32 76.38
C GLN A 76 60.33 -35.29 77.30
N THR A 77 59.37 -36.18 77.06
CA THR A 77 58.37 -36.54 78.07
C THR A 77 58.43 -38.03 78.38
N SER A 78 58.51 -38.33 79.67
CA SER A 78 58.60 -39.69 80.22
C SER A 78 57.30 -40.44 79.93
N ILE A 79 57.24 -41.21 78.83
CA ILE A 79 56.04 -41.97 78.46
C ILE A 79 55.85 -43.18 79.40
N ILE A 80 55.44 -42.90 80.63
CA ILE A 80 54.73 -43.88 81.46
C ILE A 80 53.38 -44.12 80.76
N ILE A 81 52.85 -45.34 80.87
CA ILE A 81 51.50 -45.66 80.37
C ILE A 81 50.51 -45.04 81.37
N GLU A 82 50.21 -43.76 81.21
CA GLU A 82 49.34 -43.00 82.12
C GLU A 82 47.93 -42.76 81.57
N ASP A 83 46.95 -42.99 82.44
CA ASP A 83 45.52 -42.80 82.22
C ASP A 83 45.13 -41.30 82.27
N VAL A 84 45.73 -40.47 81.40
CA VAL A 84 45.61 -39.00 81.42
C VAL A 84 44.16 -38.47 81.27
N GLY A 85 43.20 -39.30 80.83
CA GLY A 85 41.79 -38.92 80.67
C GLY A 85 40.76 -39.56 81.64
N LEU A 86 41.18 -40.45 82.55
CA LEU A 86 40.26 -41.36 83.27
C LEU A 86 40.34 -41.23 84.81
N THR A 87 40.62 -40.02 85.28
CA THR A 87 40.99 -39.73 86.68
C THR A 87 39.80 -39.49 87.63
N GLY A 88 38.56 -39.48 87.12
CA GLY A 88 37.36 -39.42 87.93
C GLY A 88 37.08 -40.76 88.58
N LYS A 89 37.06 -40.81 89.92
CA LYS A 89 36.68 -42.03 90.66
C LYS A 89 35.24 -42.40 90.34
N LEU A 90 35.05 -43.48 89.57
CA LEU A 90 33.74 -44.10 89.36
C LEU A 90 33.14 -44.47 90.73
N VAL A 91 31.89 -44.08 90.97
CA VAL A 91 31.24 -44.26 92.29
C VAL A 91 30.92 -45.73 92.59
N ASN A 92 30.66 -46.52 91.54
CA ASN A 92 30.31 -47.93 91.67
C ASN A 92 31.56 -48.84 91.66
N VAL A 93 31.67 -49.74 92.65
CA VAL A 93 32.75 -50.72 92.78
C VAL A 93 32.82 -51.67 91.58
N GLU A 94 31.69 -52.09 91.02
CA GLU A 94 31.68 -52.94 89.82
C GLU A 94 32.17 -52.18 88.58
N ALA A 95 31.87 -50.88 88.48
CA ALA A 95 32.38 -50.03 87.41
C ALA A 95 33.92 -49.88 87.49
N GLN A 96 34.46 -49.72 88.71
CA GLN A 96 35.91 -49.72 88.94
C GLN A 96 36.57 -51.06 88.55
N ARG A 97 35.92 -52.20 88.86
CA ARG A 97 36.39 -53.54 88.47
C ARG A 97 36.42 -53.72 86.96
N VAL A 98 35.34 -53.33 86.25
CA VAL A 98 35.27 -53.40 84.77
C VAL A 98 36.39 -52.57 84.14
N MET A 99 36.61 -51.34 84.61
CA MET A 99 37.71 -50.50 84.12
C MET A 99 39.10 -51.11 84.41
N SER A 100 39.29 -51.71 85.60
CA SER A 100 40.55 -52.38 85.97
C SER A 100 40.87 -53.54 85.03
N VAL A 101 39.87 -54.34 84.66
CA VAL A 101 40.02 -55.45 83.70
C VAL A 101 40.37 -54.92 82.30
N LEU A 102 39.72 -53.84 81.84
CA LEU A 102 40.05 -53.21 80.55
C LEU A 102 41.46 -52.61 80.53
N GLN A 103 41.89 -51.94 81.61
CA GLN A 103 43.26 -51.43 81.76
C GLN A 103 44.31 -52.55 81.82
N GLU A 104 44.00 -53.69 82.44
CA GLU A 104 44.89 -54.85 82.46
C GLU A 104 44.96 -55.55 81.09
N ALA A 105 43.83 -55.66 80.38
CA ALA A 105 43.79 -56.18 79.01
C ALA A 105 44.61 -55.30 78.06
N GLN A 106 44.41 -53.97 78.10
CA GLN A 106 45.17 -53.01 77.30
C GLN A 106 46.68 -53.14 77.54
N ARG A 107 47.13 -53.19 78.81
CA ARG A 107 48.56 -53.37 79.14
C ARG A 107 49.13 -54.68 78.59
N LYS A 108 48.38 -55.79 78.67
CA LYS A 108 48.81 -57.08 78.11
C LYS A 108 48.90 -57.06 76.58
N ILE A 109 47.93 -56.46 75.91
CA ILE A 109 47.91 -56.31 74.44
C ILE A 109 49.08 -55.43 73.98
N ALA A 110 49.35 -54.31 74.67
CA ALA A 110 50.48 -53.44 74.39
C ALA A 110 51.84 -54.15 74.55
N ILE A 111 52.00 -55.03 75.54
CA ILE A 111 53.20 -55.86 75.71
C ILE A 111 53.36 -56.82 74.52
N ILE A 112 52.30 -57.55 74.15
CA ILE A 112 52.34 -58.50 73.03
C ILE A 112 52.67 -57.78 71.72
N GLY A 113 52.10 -56.59 71.49
CA GLY A 113 52.36 -55.81 70.29
C GLY A 113 53.74 -55.16 70.19
N LEU A 114 54.48 -55.08 71.29
CA LEU A 114 55.86 -54.62 71.30
C LEU A 114 56.89 -55.76 71.16
N LEU A 115 56.43 -57.02 71.08
CA LEU A 115 57.34 -58.16 70.86
C LEU A 115 58.01 -58.07 69.48
N PRO A 116 59.33 -58.35 69.37
CA PRO A 116 60.01 -58.56 68.09
C PRO A 116 59.35 -59.67 67.29
N ASP A 117 59.28 -59.53 65.97
CA ASP A 117 58.74 -60.60 65.10
C ASP A 117 59.62 -61.86 65.11
N GLU A 118 60.94 -61.68 65.11
CA GLU A 118 61.95 -62.75 65.17
C GLU A 118 62.91 -62.56 66.37
N VAL A 119 63.47 -63.66 66.88
CA VAL A 119 64.45 -63.65 67.98
C VAL A 119 65.85 -63.36 67.44
N ASP A 120 66.03 -62.12 67.00
CA ASP A 120 67.30 -61.59 66.49
C ASP A 120 68.42 -61.61 67.52
N ARG A 121 69.68 -61.55 67.04
CA ARG A 121 70.87 -61.25 67.85
C ARG A 121 70.70 -59.98 68.72
N ARG A 122 69.89 -59.01 68.27
CA ARG A 122 69.50 -57.80 69.02
C ARG A 122 68.68 -58.13 70.28
N VAL A 123 67.69 -59.02 70.15
CA VAL A 123 66.84 -59.50 71.25
C VAL A 123 67.71 -60.21 72.30
N SER A 124 68.61 -61.08 71.85
CA SER A 124 69.57 -61.80 72.69
C SER A 124 70.66 -60.94 73.32
N THR A 125 70.83 -59.69 72.90
CA THR A 125 71.78 -58.74 73.50
C THR A 125 71.10 -57.83 74.54
N VAL A 126 69.81 -57.49 74.34
CA VAL A 126 69.05 -56.59 75.22
C VAL A 126 68.42 -57.32 76.41
N PHE A 127 68.06 -58.60 76.22
CA PHE A 127 67.41 -59.45 77.21
C PHE A 127 68.33 -60.58 77.71
N GLY A 128 68.15 -60.99 78.97
CA GLY A 128 68.85 -62.14 79.53
C GLY A 128 68.28 -63.48 79.01
N ALA A 129 69.09 -64.54 79.08
CA ALA A 129 68.79 -65.86 78.47
C ALA A 129 67.38 -66.40 78.79
N GLU A 130 66.91 -66.25 80.04
CA GLU A 130 65.55 -66.64 80.46
C GLU A 130 64.44 -65.90 79.69
N THR A 131 64.60 -64.59 79.49
CA THR A 131 63.62 -63.77 78.76
C THR A 131 63.66 -64.06 77.26
N VAL A 132 64.85 -64.32 76.71
CA VAL A 132 65.04 -64.75 75.32
C VAL A 132 64.39 -66.12 75.09
N ALA A 133 64.53 -67.06 76.03
CA ALA A 133 63.87 -68.36 75.98
C ALA A 133 62.34 -68.22 75.99
N LEU A 134 61.76 -67.43 76.90
CA LEU A 134 60.31 -67.18 76.96
C LEU A 134 59.75 -66.54 75.68
N ILE A 135 60.47 -65.59 75.06
CA ILE A 135 60.09 -65.01 73.76
C ILE A 135 60.20 -66.06 72.65
N GLY A 136 61.27 -66.87 72.65
CA GLY A 136 61.50 -67.94 71.67
C GLY A 136 60.44 -69.02 71.72
N GLU A 137 60.09 -69.51 72.92
CA GLU A 137 58.98 -70.45 73.12
C GLU A 137 57.66 -69.89 72.59
N TYR A 138 57.33 -68.64 72.94
CA TYR A 138 56.13 -67.98 72.43
C TYR A 138 56.13 -67.91 70.89
N LYS A 139 57.25 -67.55 70.27
CA LYS A 139 57.37 -67.42 68.80
C LYS A 139 57.34 -68.75 68.06
N ILE A 140 58.02 -69.79 68.56
CA ILE A 140 57.92 -71.16 68.01
C ILE A 140 56.45 -71.61 68.03
N LEU A 141 55.75 -71.32 69.11
CA LEU A 141 54.38 -71.75 69.34
C LEU A 141 53.36 -70.88 68.57
N GLU A 142 53.65 -69.60 68.34
CA GLU A 142 52.91 -68.71 67.44
C GLU A 142 53.02 -69.21 65.99
N SER A 143 54.23 -69.51 65.52
CA SER A 143 54.47 -70.04 64.17
C SER A 143 53.85 -71.42 63.97
N LYS A 144 53.92 -72.32 64.98
CA LYS A 144 53.23 -73.61 64.98
C LYS A 144 51.72 -73.46 64.93
N TYR A 145 51.16 -72.48 65.66
CA TYR A 145 49.71 -72.22 65.63
C TYR A 145 49.27 -71.66 64.27
N LYS A 146 50.04 -70.72 63.67
CA LYS A 146 49.77 -70.19 62.33
C LYS A 146 49.78 -71.31 61.27
N SER A 147 50.81 -72.16 61.24
CA SER A 147 50.90 -73.23 60.25
C SER A 147 49.80 -74.30 60.41
N LEU A 148 49.38 -74.62 61.63
CA LEU A 148 48.24 -75.52 61.89
C LEU A 148 46.88 -74.90 61.48
N MET A 149 46.72 -73.58 61.63
CA MET A 149 45.53 -72.85 61.18
C MET A 149 45.46 -72.75 59.65
N GLU A 150 46.58 -72.49 58.98
CA GLU A 150 46.67 -72.44 57.51
C GLU A 150 46.47 -73.82 56.86
N SER A 151 47.02 -74.88 57.46
CA SER A 151 46.90 -76.26 56.96
C SER A 151 45.58 -76.95 57.32
N LYS A 152 44.69 -76.33 58.11
CA LYS A 152 43.44 -76.92 58.65
C LYS A 152 43.68 -78.28 59.33
N ALA A 153 44.68 -78.33 60.21
CA ALA A 153 45.02 -79.52 60.98
C ALA A 153 43.88 -79.99 61.91
N ALA A 154 44.06 -81.16 62.53
CA ALA A 154 43.05 -81.74 63.42
C ALA A 154 42.68 -80.78 64.56
N GLU A 155 41.38 -80.60 64.80
CA GLU A 155 40.86 -79.59 65.73
C GLU A 155 41.41 -79.75 67.16
N HIS A 156 41.73 -80.98 67.57
CA HIS A 156 42.39 -81.28 68.85
C HIS A 156 43.82 -80.70 68.94
N GLU A 157 44.61 -80.79 67.88
CA GLU A 157 45.98 -80.27 67.85
C GLU A 157 46.00 -78.73 67.81
N ILE A 158 45.05 -78.13 67.07
CA ILE A 158 44.82 -76.68 67.07
C ILE A 158 44.41 -76.21 68.48
N LYS A 159 43.52 -76.95 69.16
CA LYS A 159 43.10 -76.63 70.54
C LYS A 159 44.23 -76.76 71.56
N GLU A 160 45.05 -77.81 71.48
CA GLU A 160 46.16 -78.01 72.41
C GLU A 160 47.30 -77.02 72.16
N THR A 161 47.67 -76.76 70.91
CA THR A 161 48.66 -75.70 70.60
C THR A 161 48.14 -74.31 70.96
N ALA A 162 46.85 -74.01 70.78
CA ALA A 162 46.25 -72.76 71.29
C ALA A 162 46.25 -72.69 72.83
N ARG A 163 46.05 -73.80 73.54
CA ARG A 163 46.14 -73.87 75.01
C ARG A 163 47.57 -73.58 75.46
N GLN A 164 48.57 -74.24 74.88
CA GLN A 164 49.98 -74.01 75.16
C GLN A 164 50.38 -72.57 74.81
N LEU A 165 49.94 -72.04 73.67
CA LEU A 165 50.18 -70.65 73.25
C LEU A 165 49.62 -69.66 74.28
N ARG A 166 48.37 -69.85 74.73
CA ARG A 166 47.77 -69.02 75.80
C ARG A 166 48.54 -69.12 77.12
N MET A 167 49.08 -70.30 77.47
CA MET A 167 49.91 -70.46 78.67
C MET A 167 51.24 -69.71 78.52
N SER A 168 51.91 -69.84 77.38
CA SER A 168 53.13 -69.10 77.05
C SER A 168 52.90 -67.59 77.04
N THR A 169 51.86 -67.08 76.35
CA THR A 169 51.47 -65.66 76.38
C THR A 169 51.20 -65.15 77.79
N ARG A 170 50.55 -65.94 78.65
CA ARG A 170 50.31 -65.57 80.06
C ARG A 170 51.60 -65.52 80.86
N ALA A 171 52.49 -66.50 80.71
CA ALA A 171 53.81 -66.52 81.36
C ALA A 171 54.65 -65.32 80.91
N LEU A 172 54.72 -65.06 79.60
CA LEU A 172 55.42 -63.93 79.00
C LEU A 172 54.88 -62.58 79.48
N CYS A 173 53.55 -62.37 79.41
CA CYS A 173 52.92 -61.15 79.92
C CYS A 173 53.16 -60.96 81.42
N ARG A 174 53.10 -62.04 82.22
CA ARG A 174 53.37 -61.98 83.66
C ARG A 174 54.83 -61.61 83.92
N HIS A 175 55.78 -62.21 83.20
CA HIS A 175 57.21 -61.93 83.33
C HIS A 175 57.55 -60.47 83.01
N PHE A 176 56.98 -59.92 81.93
CA PHE A 176 57.13 -58.50 81.60
C PHE A 176 56.43 -57.57 82.61
N LEU A 177 55.20 -57.89 83.05
CA LEU A 177 54.47 -57.08 84.04
C LEU A 177 55.12 -57.09 85.43
N GLN A 178 55.77 -58.19 85.82
CA GLN A 178 56.54 -58.27 87.07
C GLN A 178 57.89 -57.55 86.98
N ASN A 179 58.51 -57.50 85.80
CA ASN A 179 59.81 -56.88 85.58
C ASN A 179 59.69 -55.63 84.70
N SER A 180 59.21 -54.52 85.27
CA SER A 180 58.97 -53.24 84.57
C SER A 180 60.15 -52.76 83.69
N ASN A 181 61.39 -52.97 84.14
CA ASN A 181 62.62 -52.65 83.39
C ASN A 181 62.70 -53.36 82.02
N LEU A 182 62.10 -54.55 81.88
CA LEU A 182 62.06 -55.29 80.62
C LEU A 182 61.05 -54.68 79.62
N ILE A 183 59.96 -54.08 80.09
CA ILE A 183 58.99 -53.38 79.21
C ILE A 183 59.64 -52.14 78.60
N SER A 184 60.40 -51.37 79.39
CA SER A 184 61.18 -50.24 78.89
C SER A 184 62.17 -50.68 77.80
N LYS A 185 62.92 -51.77 78.04
CA LYS A 185 63.82 -52.39 77.05
C LYS A 185 63.10 -52.86 75.78
N LEU A 186 61.92 -53.46 75.92
CA LEU A 186 61.08 -53.89 74.80
C LEU A 186 60.66 -52.71 73.91
N ARG A 187 60.37 -51.55 74.53
CA ARG A 187 60.08 -50.31 73.80
C ARG A 187 61.29 -49.74 73.06
N PHE A 188 62.50 -49.85 73.62
CA PHE A 188 63.74 -49.43 72.94
C PHE A 188 64.07 -50.26 71.69
N LEU A 189 63.63 -51.52 71.62
CA LEU A 189 63.84 -52.37 70.44
C LEU A 189 63.06 -51.94 69.19
N LYS A 190 62.09 -51.02 69.32
CA LYS A 190 61.27 -50.48 68.22
C LYS A 190 60.75 -51.57 67.27
N SER A 191 60.17 -52.64 67.81
CA SER A 191 59.48 -53.65 66.99
C SER A 191 58.37 -52.97 66.17
N THR A 192 58.27 -53.33 64.89
CA THR A 192 57.27 -52.77 63.98
C THR A 192 55.89 -53.32 64.34
N LYS A 193 55.15 -52.59 65.18
CA LYS A 193 53.74 -52.90 65.48
C LYS A 193 52.97 -53.09 64.17
N SER A 194 52.43 -54.29 63.94
CA SER A 194 51.51 -54.55 62.82
C SER A 194 50.37 -53.53 62.81
N SER A 195 50.03 -53.02 61.62
CA SER A 195 48.99 -51.98 61.45
C SER A 195 47.64 -52.40 62.03
N LEU A 196 47.25 -53.66 61.86
CA LEU A 196 46.03 -54.24 62.45
C LEU A 196 46.02 -54.15 63.98
N LEU A 197 47.20 -54.32 64.60
CA LEU A 197 47.34 -54.29 66.06
C LEU A 197 47.34 -52.85 66.59
N GLN A 198 47.88 -51.89 65.83
CA GLN A 198 47.74 -50.45 66.14
C GLN A 198 46.27 -50.01 66.09
N THR A 199 45.54 -50.41 65.05
CA THR A 199 44.08 -50.14 64.94
C THR A 199 43.32 -50.78 66.09
N PHE A 200 43.63 -52.02 66.46
CA PHE A 200 43.00 -52.69 67.61
C PHE A 200 43.30 -52.02 68.95
N GLU A 201 44.53 -51.52 69.16
CA GLU A 201 44.91 -50.76 70.35
C GLU A 201 44.19 -49.40 70.44
N SER A 202 43.98 -48.72 69.30
CA SER A 202 43.16 -47.50 69.20
C SER A 202 41.68 -47.78 69.52
N LEU A 203 41.08 -48.77 68.86
CA LEU A 203 39.68 -49.15 69.09
C LEU A 203 39.45 -49.58 70.55
N LEU A 204 40.40 -50.27 71.18
CA LEU A 204 40.31 -50.63 72.59
C LEU A 204 40.38 -49.39 73.51
N GLN A 205 41.19 -48.39 73.16
CA GLN A 205 41.25 -47.10 73.87
C GLN A 205 39.96 -46.29 73.70
N GLU A 206 39.34 -46.29 72.50
CA GLU A 206 38.03 -45.68 72.25
C GLU A 206 36.92 -46.37 73.05
N VAL A 207 36.86 -47.71 73.01
CA VAL A 207 35.91 -48.51 73.81
C VAL A 207 36.08 -48.23 75.30
N LYS A 208 37.31 -48.14 75.80
CA LYS A 208 37.61 -47.78 77.20
C LYS A 208 37.07 -46.39 77.56
N GLY A 209 37.19 -45.41 76.65
CA GLY A 209 36.59 -44.07 76.82
C GLY A 209 35.06 -44.12 76.88
N LEU A 210 34.42 -44.78 75.91
CA LEU A 210 32.96 -44.95 75.83
C LEU A 210 32.38 -45.69 77.04
N VAL A 211 33.06 -46.75 77.50
CA VAL A 211 32.67 -47.52 78.69
C VAL A 211 32.79 -46.67 79.95
N TYR A 212 33.87 -45.88 80.10
CA TYR A 212 34.01 -44.96 81.23
C TYR A 212 32.94 -43.86 81.23
N GLU A 213 32.62 -43.26 80.08
CA GLU A 213 31.56 -42.25 79.98
C GLU A 213 30.19 -42.85 80.33
N ARG A 214 29.86 -44.03 79.80
CA ARG A 214 28.64 -44.77 80.16
C ARG A 214 28.57 -45.15 81.63
N LEU A 215 29.67 -45.60 82.24
CA LEU A 215 29.72 -45.98 83.66
C LEU A 215 29.72 -44.77 84.61
N LYS A 216 30.01 -43.57 84.10
CA LYS A 216 29.92 -42.30 84.85
C LYS A 216 28.52 -41.68 84.78
N MET A 217 27.80 -41.90 83.69
CA MET A 217 26.46 -41.35 83.45
C MET A 217 25.41 -41.98 84.39
N SER A 218 24.55 -41.14 84.98
CA SER A 218 23.40 -41.62 85.76
C SER A 218 22.29 -42.15 84.84
N VAL A 219 21.48 -43.09 85.33
CA VAL A 219 20.26 -43.57 84.63
C VAL A 219 19.29 -42.42 84.32
N GLU A 220 19.23 -41.42 85.21
CA GLU A 220 18.43 -40.20 85.02
C GLU A 220 18.99 -39.30 83.91
N GLU A 221 20.33 -39.18 83.82
CA GLU A 221 21.01 -38.42 82.76
C GLU A 221 20.89 -39.12 81.40
N GLU A 222 21.01 -40.45 81.36
CA GLU A 222 20.81 -41.24 80.13
C GLU A 222 19.38 -41.10 79.62
N LYS A 223 18.39 -41.18 80.53
CA LYS A 223 16.98 -40.94 80.17
C LYS A 223 16.75 -39.51 79.68
N ALA A 224 17.31 -38.50 80.36
CA ALA A 224 17.18 -37.11 79.93
C ALA A 224 17.81 -36.86 78.54
N LYS A 225 18.97 -37.45 78.24
CA LYS A 225 19.58 -37.41 76.89
C LYS A 225 18.71 -38.12 75.85
N GLN A 226 18.11 -39.26 76.19
CA GLN A 226 17.22 -40.01 75.30
C GLN A 226 15.92 -39.23 75.00
N ASP A 227 15.33 -38.59 76.02
CA ASP A 227 14.13 -37.76 75.87
C ASP A 227 14.46 -36.52 74.99
N GLN A 228 15.60 -35.85 75.21
CA GLN A 228 16.08 -34.76 74.36
C GLN A 228 16.29 -35.20 72.90
N LEU A 229 16.93 -36.35 72.68
CA LEU A 229 17.14 -36.92 71.35
C LEU A 229 15.80 -37.21 70.65
N SER A 230 14.81 -37.75 71.36
CA SER A 230 13.47 -38.01 70.81
C SER A 230 12.78 -36.72 70.34
N VAL A 231 12.92 -35.62 71.09
CA VAL A 231 12.39 -34.30 70.73
C VAL A 231 13.12 -33.71 69.53
N ILE A 232 14.45 -33.91 69.42
CA ILE A 232 15.23 -33.48 68.25
C ILE A 232 14.78 -34.25 67.00
N ILE A 233 14.67 -35.58 67.07
CA ILE A 233 14.21 -36.43 65.96
C ILE A 233 12.80 -36.01 65.51
N ALA A 234 11.87 -35.78 66.45
CA ALA A 234 10.52 -35.35 66.11
C ALA A 234 10.49 -33.96 65.43
N LYS A 235 11.34 -33.01 65.88
CA LYS A 235 11.50 -31.70 65.25
C LYS A 235 12.14 -31.79 63.87
N GLU A 236 13.14 -32.64 63.70
CA GLU A 236 13.81 -32.89 62.42
C GLU A 236 12.84 -33.51 61.42
N GLN A 237 12.08 -34.54 61.81
CA GLN A 237 11.05 -35.16 60.98
C GLN A 237 9.98 -34.16 60.55
N LYS A 238 9.49 -33.31 61.47
CA LYS A 238 8.55 -32.24 61.12
C LYS A 238 9.16 -31.27 60.11
N THR A 239 10.35 -30.74 60.41
CA THR A 239 11.05 -29.77 59.54
C THR A 239 11.36 -30.36 58.17
N SER A 240 11.73 -31.64 58.09
CA SER A 240 11.97 -32.36 56.84
C SER A 240 10.70 -32.53 56.00
N ASN A 241 9.56 -32.83 56.64
CA ASN A 241 8.26 -32.85 55.97
C ASN A 241 7.84 -31.46 55.46
N ASP A 242 7.98 -30.42 56.29
CA ASP A 242 7.67 -29.04 55.91
C ASP A 242 8.56 -28.57 54.73
N VAL A 243 9.86 -28.89 54.76
CA VAL A 243 10.81 -28.64 53.65
C VAL A 243 10.44 -29.43 52.39
N ARG A 244 9.91 -30.65 52.52
CA ARG A 244 9.44 -31.44 51.37
C ARG A 244 8.21 -30.79 50.73
N LEU A 245 7.21 -30.42 51.53
CA LEU A 245 5.99 -29.75 51.04
C LEU A 245 6.32 -28.42 50.35
N LEU A 246 7.15 -27.58 50.98
CA LEU A 246 7.59 -26.31 50.38
C LEU A 246 8.38 -26.51 49.07
N LYS A 247 9.16 -27.59 48.94
CA LYS A 247 9.82 -27.94 47.67
C LYS A 247 8.82 -28.38 46.60
N GLU A 248 7.80 -29.17 46.96
CA GLU A 248 6.75 -29.59 46.04
C GLU A 248 5.90 -28.41 45.55
N GLU A 249 5.55 -27.47 46.44
CA GLU A 249 4.85 -26.22 46.10
C GLU A 249 5.71 -25.31 45.20
N LEU A 250 7.00 -25.15 45.52
CA LEU A 250 7.95 -24.38 44.73
C LEU A 250 8.12 -24.97 43.32
N GLU A 251 8.16 -26.29 43.17
CA GLU A 251 8.21 -26.94 41.85
C GLU A 251 6.89 -26.85 41.07
N LYS A 252 5.73 -26.82 41.74
CA LYS A 252 4.44 -26.52 41.08
C LYS A 252 4.41 -25.09 40.56
N ALA A 253 4.72 -24.11 41.42
CA ALA A 253 4.76 -22.69 41.05
C ALA A 253 5.78 -22.40 39.94
N LYS A 254 6.95 -23.06 39.95
CA LYS A 254 7.91 -22.99 38.83
C LYS A 254 7.34 -23.52 37.52
N LYS A 255 6.66 -24.66 37.55
CA LYS A 255 6.03 -25.25 36.35
C LYS A 255 4.94 -24.34 35.79
N GLU A 256 4.04 -23.87 36.64
CA GLU A 256 2.98 -22.92 36.28
C GLU A 256 3.56 -21.64 35.66
N ARG A 257 4.55 -21.01 36.31
CA ARG A 257 5.24 -19.84 35.78
C ARG A 257 5.97 -20.11 34.46
N ASN A 258 6.53 -21.31 34.27
CA ASN A 258 7.20 -21.68 33.03
C ASN A 258 6.18 -21.94 31.90
N PHE A 259 5.03 -22.55 32.19
CA PHE A 259 3.91 -22.68 31.23
C PHE A 259 3.37 -21.31 30.82
N GLU A 260 3.11 -20.43 31.79
CA GLU A 260 2.68 -19.04 31.53
C GLU A 260 3.72 -18.30 30.67
N SER A 261 5.02 -18.43 30.99
CA SER A 261 6.09 -17.83 30.19
C SER A 261 6.17 -18.38 28.76
N MET A 262 5.88 -19.67 28.54
CA MET A 262 5.81 -20.26 27.20
C MET A 262 4.57 -19.78 26.45
N PHE A 263 3.42 -19.66 27.13
CA PHE A 263 2.18 -19.17 26.54
C PHE A 263 2.27 -17.68 26.16
N ILE A 264 2.88 -16.86 27.01
CA ILE A 264 3.21 -15.45 26.69
C ILE A 264 4.15 -15.38 25.49
N SER A 265 5.20 -16.23 25.41
CA SER A 265 6.09 -16.26 24.24
C SER A 265 5.33 -16.59 22.95
N TRP A 266 4.47 -17.61 22.99
CA TRP A 266 3.64 -17.99 21.84
C TRP A 266 2.67 -16.88 21.42
N LEU A 267 2.00 -16.21 22.37
CA LEU A 267 1.14 -15.06 22.07
C LEU A 267 1.92 -13.88 21.48
N VAL A 268 3.17 -13.65 21.91
CA VAL A 268 4.03 -12.60 21.35
C VAL A 268 4.43 -12.93 19.91
N ASP A 269 4.74 -14.19 19.60
CA ASP A 269 5.06 -14.62 18.25
C ASP A 269 3.82 -14.56 17.33
N GLU A 270 2.65 -15.01 17.79
CA GLU A 270 1.38 -14.91 17.04
C GLU A 270 1.00 -13.43 16.76
N LEU A 271 1.11 -12.55 17.76
CA LEU A 271 0.88 -11.10 17.57
C LEU A 271 1.87 -10.47 16.59
N ARG A 272 3.12 -10.95 16.57
CA ARG A 272 4.13 -10.51 15.61
C ARG A 272 3.78 -10.94 14.19
N ASP A 273 3.35 -12.18 14.01
CA ASP A 273 2.95 -12.73 12.70
C ASP A 273 1.69 -12.04 12.17
N ILE A 274 0.65 -11.85 13.01
CA ILE A 274 -0.55 -11.07 12.65
C ILE A 274 -0.17 -9.64 12.24
N LYS A 275 0.72 -8.98 13.00
CA LYS A 275 1.19 -7.63 12.68
C LYS A 275 1.95 -7.61 11.35
N GLN A 276 2.83 -8.56 11.10
CA GLN A 276 3.58 -8.64 9.85
C GLN A 276 2.65 -8.89 8.64
N GLN A 277 1.65 -9.77 8.78
CA GLN A 277 0.63 -9.99 7.76
C GLN A 277 -0.22 -8.74 7.51
N ALA A 278 -0.59 -7.99 8.55
CA ALA A 278 -1.31 -6.72 8.42
C ALA A 278 -0.46 -5.63 7.72
N GLU A 279 0.83 -5.53 8.05
CA GLU A 279 1.75 -4.62 7.36
C GLU A 279 1.95 -5.00 5.88
N ASP A 280 2.14 -6.29 5.58
CA ASP A 280 2.38 -6.76 4.21
C ASP A 280 1.13 -6.65 3.33
N THR A 281 -0.06 -6.91 3.88
CA THR A 281 -1.33 -6.67 3.18
C THR A 281 -1.55 -5.17 2.93
N THR A 282 -1.25 -4.31 3.90
CA THR A 282 -1.30 -2.84 3.74
C THR A 282 -0.33 -2.36 2.66
N LYS A 283 0.95 -2.75 2.70
CA LYS A 283 1.96 -2.41 1.68
C LYS A 283 1.56 -2.88 0.28
N ARG A 284 0.99 -4.09 0.15
CA ARG A 284 0.47 -4.62 -1.12
C ARG A 284 -0.72 -3.81 -1.63
N LEU A 285 -1.65 -3.43 -0.74
CA LEU A 285 -2.82 -2.62 -1.09
C LEU A 285 -2.41 -1.22 -1.54
N GLU A 286 -1.52 -0.55 -0.80
CA GLU A 286 -0.97 0.75 -1.18
C GLU A 286 -0.26 0.70 -2.55
N SER A 287 0.61 -0.28 -2.75
CA SER A 287 1.35 -0.43 -4.01
C SER A 287 0.40 -0.66 -5.19
N ARG A 288 -0.61 -1.53 -5.02
CA ARG A 288 -1.65 -1.75 -6.04
C ARG A 288 -2.53 -0.52 -6.26
N SER A 289 -2.82 0.27 -5.22
CA SER A 289 -3.58 1.50 -5.33
C SER A 289 -2.81 2.56 -6.11
N LYS A 290 -1.54 2.80 -5.77
CA LYS A 290 -0.64 3.72 -6.48
C LYS A 290 -0.46 3.32 -7.95
N GLN A 291 -0.20 2.04 -8.22
CA GLN A 291 -0.10 1.54 -9.59
C GLN A 291 -1.39 1.75 -10.40
N LYS A 292 -2.56 1.58 -9.76
CA LYS A 292 -3.85 1.81 -10.40
C LYS A 292 -4.09 3.31 -10.65
N GLU A 293 -3.77 4.17 -9.69
CA GLU A 293 -3.84 5.63 -9.80
C GLU A 293 -2.94 6.15 -10.93
N ASP A 294 -1.69 5.68 -11.01
CA ASP A 294 -0.75 6.01 -12.10
C ASP A 294 -1.29 5.57 -13.47
N GLN A 295 -1.90 4.38 -13.56
CA GLN A 295 -2.52 3.87 -14.79
C GLN A 295 -3.76 4.70 -15.20
N GLU A 296 -4.64 5.03 -14.25
CA GLU A 296 -5.82 5.87 -14.51
C GLU A 296 -5.43 7.30 -14.89
N MET A 297 -4.37 7.85 -14.28
CA MET A 297 -3.82 9.17 -14.58
C MET A 297 -3.14 9.21 -15.96
N LEU A 298 -2.43 8.15 -16.36
CA LEU A 298 -1.89 8.02 -17.71
C LEU A 298 -3.01 7.91 -18.76
N GLN A 299 -4.00 7.03 -18.54
CA GLN A 299 -5.16 6.89 -19.43
C GLN A 299 -5.99 8.19 -19.53
N ALA A 300 -6.07 8.97 -18.45
CA ALA A 300 -6.74 10.27 -18.47
C ALA A 300 -5.96 11.28 -19.33
N LYS A 301 -4.63 11.33 -19.21
CA LYS A 301 -3.76 12.16 -20.06
C LYS A 301 -3.84 11.78 -21.53
N ASP A 302 -3.83 10.48 -21.86
CA ASP A 302 -3.93 10.00 -23.24
C ASP A 302 -5.29 10.35 -23.87
N LYS A 303 -6.38 10.30 -23.09
CA LYS A 303 -7.70 10.78 -23.53
C LYS A 303 -7.72 12.30 -23.68
N GLU A 304 -7.08 13.04 -22.77
CA GLU A 304 -6.99 14.50 -22.83
C GLU A 304 -6.21 14.97 -24.07
N THR A 305 -5.10 14.31 -24.42
CA THR A 305 -4.33 14.64 -25.62
C THR A 305 -5.08 14.28 -26.90
N SER A 306 -5.75 13.13 -26.96
CA SER A 306 -6.63 12.76 -28.09
C SER A 306 -7.76 13.79 -28.29
N ILE A 307 -8.48 14.16 -27.22
CA ILE A 307 -9.58 15.14 -27.30
C ILE A 307 -9.04 16.52 -27.69
N LYS A 308 -7.84 16.91 -27.24
CA LYS A 308 -7.20 18.16 -27.67
C LYS A 308 -6.89 18.15 -29.17
N GLN A 309 -6.36 17.06 -29.71
CA GLN A 309 -6.12 16.88 -31.14
C GLN A 309 -7.42 16.94 -31.95
N ASP A 310 -8.49 16.28 -31.49
CA ASP A 310 -9.80 16.34 -32.14
C ASP A 310 -10.41 17.76 -32.13
N ILE A 311 -10.22 18.51 -31.03
CA ILE A 311 -10.62 19.92 -30.92
C ILE A 311 -9.82 20.81 -31.88
N GLU A 312 -8.51 20.58 -32.02
CA GLU A 312 -7.66 21.32 -32.95
C GLU A 312 -8.04 21.03 -34.40
N ARG A 313 -8.22 19.77 -34.76
CA ARG A 313 -8.72 19.34 -36.08
C ARG A 313 -10.07 19.96 -36.41
N CYS A 314 -11.07 19.85 -35.51
CA CYS A 314 -12.39 20.46 -35.74
C CYS A 314 -12.33 21.99 -35.90
N LYS A 315 -11.36 22.67 -35.26
CA LYS A 315 -11.13 24.11 -35.46
C LYS A 315 -10.50 24.41 -36.82
N GLU A 316 -9.66 23.53 -37.35
CA GLU A 316 -9.07 23.65 -38.70
C GLU A 316 -10.13 23.39 -39.77
N ASP A 317 -10.89 22.30 -39.66
CA ASP A 317 -12.01 21.98 -40.53
C ASP A 317 -13.02 23.16 -40.58
N LEU A 318 -13.36 23.75 -39.43
CA LEU A 318 -14.24 24.91 -39.35
C LEU A 318 -13.67 26.16 -40.04
N LYS A 319 -12.36 26.44 -39.90
CA LYS A 319 -11.70 27.55 -40.60
C LYS A 319 -11.72 27.35 -42.11
N GLU A 320 -11.45 26.13 -42.57
CA GLU A 320 -11.46 25.78 -43.99
C GLU A 320 -12.87 25.93 -44.58
N MET A 321 -13.90 25.42 -43.90
CA MET A 321 -15.30 25.59 -44.33
C MET A 321 -15.73 27.06 -44.34
N ILE A 322 -15.32 27.87 -43.37
CA ILE A 322 -15.58 29.32 -43.40
C ILE A 322 -14.87 29.99 -44.59
N ALA A 323 -13.65 29.57 -44.93
CA ALA A 323 -12.92 30.10 -46.09
C ALA A 323 -13.61 29.73 -47.41
N LYS A 324 -13.96 28.46 -47.61
CA LYS A 324 -14.70 27.96 -48.78
C LYS A 324 -16.04 28.69 -48.95
N ASN A 325 -16.85 28.76 -47.89
CA ASN A 325 -18.14 29.44 -47.95
C ASN A 325 -17.99 30.94 -48.30
N ARG A 326 -16.95 31.62 -47.82
CA ARG A 326 -16.67 33.02 -48.19
C ARG A 326 -16.25 33.16 -49.65
N GLU A 327 -15.47 32.23 -50.19
CA GLU A 327 -15.07 32.22 -51.59
C GLU A 327 -16.27 31.95 -52.52
N GLU A 328 -17.09 30.95 -52.17
CA GLU A 328 -18.34 30.63 -52.88
C GLU A 328 -19.32 31.80 -52.84
N GLU A 329 -19.52 32.43 -51.67
CA GLU A 329 -20.36 33.62 -51.53
C GLU A 329 -19.83 34.79 -52.38
N ALA A 330 -18.52 35.04 -52.37
CA ALA A 330 -17.90 36.07 -53.19
C ALA A 330 -18.04 35.78 -54.70
N ALA A 331 -17.94 34.51 -55.11
CA ALA A 331 -18.17 34.08 -56.49
C ALA A 331 -19.64 34.24 -56.91
N LEU A 332 -20.60 33.91 -56.03
CA LEU A 332 -22.02 34.13 -56.25
C LEU A 332 -22.38 35.62 -56.32
N ARG A 333 -21.82 36.46 -55.44
CA ARG A 333 -21.98 37.92 -55.49
C ARG A 333 -21.44 38.50 -56.81
N LYS A 334 -20.28 38.04 -57.29
CA LYS A 334 -19.72 38.43 -58.61
C LYS A 334 -20.64 38.00 -59.77
N LYS A 335 -21.15 36.77 -59.75
CA LYS A 335 -22.12 36.27 -60.76
C LYS A 335 -23.41 37.09 -60.75
N LYS A 336 -23.97 37.35 -59.56
CA LYS A 336 -25.17 38.19 -59.36
C LYS A 336 -24.97 39.56 -59.98
N PHE A 337 -23.90 40.27 -59.60
CA PHE A 337 -23.59 41.61 -60.14
C PHE A 337 -23.42 41.61 -61.67
N LYS A 338 -22.78 40.57 -62.25
CA LYS A 338 -22.64 40.44 -63.70
C LYS A 338 -24.00 40.28 -64.39
N VAL A 339 -24.89 39.44 -63.86
CA VAL A 339 -26.24 39.25 -64.41
C VAL A 339 -27.10 40.50 -64.23
N GLU A 340 -27.03 41.17 -63.08
CA GLU A 340 -27.71 42.45 -62.84
C GLU A 340 -27.26 43.52 -63.85
N SER A 341 -25.94 43.66 -64.08
CA SER A 341 -25.41 44.56 -65.09
C SER A 341 -25.78 44.17 -66.53
N GLU A 342 -25.85 42.88 -66.85
CA GLU A 342 -26.35 42.41 -68.16
C GLU A 342 -27.83 42.74 -68.35
N VAL A 343 -28.66 42.59 -67.32
CA VAL A 343 -30.09 42.97 -67.34
C VAL A 343 -30.26 44.49 -67.49
N GLU A 344 -29.49 45.30 -66.74
CA GLU A 344 -29.56 46.76 -66.81
C GLU A 344 -29.12 47.27 -68.20
N ASN A 345 -28.11 46.65 -68.82
CA ASN A 345 -27.74 46.91 -70.21
C ASN A 345 -28.85 46.52 -71.21
N TRP A 346 -29.65 45.47 -70.95
CA TRP A 346 -30.79 45.12 -71.78
C TRP A 346 -31.99 46.06 -71.60
N ILE A 347 -32.21 46.55 -70.38
CA ILE A 347 -33.22 47.59 -70.09
C ILE A 347 -32.86 48.86 -70.85
N HIS A 348 -31.63 49.37 -70.73
CA HIS A 348 -31.20 50.56 -71.47
C HIS A 348 -31.33 50.43 -73.00
N LYS A 349 -31.04 49.25 -73.57
CA LYS A 349 -31.26 49.00 -75.00
C LYS A 349 -32.74 49.00 -75.35
N TYR A 350 -33.58 48.36 -74.54
CA TYR A 350 -35.02 48.35 -74.76
C TYR A 350 -35.61 49.75 -74.66
N ASP A 351 -35.23 50.54 -73.66
CA ASP A 351 -35.67 51.92 -73.49
C ASP A 351 -35.25 52.79 -74.70
N GLN A 352 -34.01 52.65 -75.17
CA GLN A 352 -33.53 53.32 -76.38
C GLN A 352 -34.30 52.88 -77.64
N ASP A 353 -34.42 51.58 -77.90
CA ASP A 353 -35.16 51.05 -79.05
C ASP A 353 -36.62 51.52 -79.04
N MET A 354 -37.24 51.61 -77.86
CA MET A 354 -38.60 52.13 -77.68
C MET A 354 -38.70 53.64 -77.89
N GLU A 355 -37.71 54.43 -77.45
CA GLU A 355 -37.64 55.86 -77.70
C GLU A 355 -37.45 56.16 -79.20
N GLU A 356 -36.57 55.42 -79.89
CA GLU A 356 -36.37 55.51 -81.33
C GLU A 356 -37.65 55.12 -82.11
N LYS A 357 -38.35 54.05 -81.70
CA LYS A 357 -39.62 53.64 -82.32
C LYS A 357 -40.77 54.60 -82.03
N GLN A 358 -40.80 55.23 -80.86
CA GLN A 358 -41.76 56.28 -80.54
C GLN A 358 -41.51 57.52 -81.41
N GLY A 359 -40.25 57.93 -81.60
CA GLY A 359 -39.87 58.99 -82.52
C GLY A 359 -40.28 58.71 -83.97
N GLU A 360 -39.99 57.50 -84.49
CA GLU A 360 -40.46 57.07 -85.83
C GLU A 360 -41.98 57.14 -85.96
N LEU A 361 -42.73 56.72 -84.93
CA LEU A 361 -44.20 56.79 -84.92
C LEU A 361 -44.71 58.25 -84.89
N GLU A 362 -44.06 59.13 -84.14
CA GLU A 362 -44.40 60.55 -84.09
C GLU A 362 -44.12 61.26 -85.42
N ASP A 363 -42.97 61.00 -86.05
CA ASP A 363 -42.62 61.49 -87.38
C ASP A 363 -43.63 61.02 -88.45
N ILE A 364 -43.94 59.71 -88.49
CA ILE A 364 -44.93 59.15 -89.42
C ILE A 364 -46.33 59.72 -89.14
N THR A 365 -46.68 59.94 -87.87
CA THR A 365 -47.97 60.54 -87.50
C THR A 365 -48.05 62.01 -87.90
N ALA A 366 -46.95 62.76 -87.80
CA ALA A 366 -46.87 64.14 -88.29
C ALA A 366 -47.07 64.20 -89.81
N ILE A 367 -46.35 63.36 -90.56
CA ILE A 367 -46.50 63.23 -92.03
C ILE A 367 -47.94 62.84 -92.39
N TYR A 368 -48.50 61.81 -91.76
CA TYR A 368 -49.88 61.36 -92.00
C TYR A 368 -50.90 62.48 -91.75
N ASN A 369 -50.72 63.26 -90.67
CA ASN A 369 -51.61 64.39 -90.38
C ASN A 369 -51.47 65.52 -91.41
N GLU A 370 -50.27 65.78 -91.92
CA GLU A 370 -50.04 66.75 -93.00
C GLU A 370 -50.65 66.27 -94.33
N GLU A 371 -50.36 65.04 -94.77
CA GLU A 371 -50.95 64.44 -95.97
C GLU A 371 -52.47 64.38 -95.90
N LYS A 372 -53.04 64.10 -94.72
CA LYS A 372 -54.47 64.11 -94.49
C LYS A 372 -55.06 65.52 -94.60
N ALA A 373 -54.41 66.53 -94.03
CA ALA A 373 -54.85 67.92 -94.18
C ALA A 373 -54.80 68.38 -95.65
N GLN A 374 -53.76 67.99 -96.39
CA GLN A 374 -53.66 68.24 -97.83
C GLN A 374 -54.77 67.50 -98.61
N LEU A 375 -55.08 66.24 -98.26
CA LEU A 375 -56.16 65.47 -98.87
C LEU A 375 -57.53 66.08 -98.60
N ASP A 376 -57.78 66.54 -97.37
CA ASP A 376 -59.02 67.22 -96.99
C ASP A 376 -59.19 68.54 -97.78
N GLU A 377 -58.12 69.34 -97.96
CA GLU A 377 -58.14 70.54 -98.84
C GLU A 377 -58.41 70.18 -100.31
N LEU A 378 -57.74 69.15 -100.84
CA LEU A 378 -57.97 68.68 -102.22
C LEU A 378 -59.41 68.18 -102.41
N GLN A 379 -59.97 67.51 -101.41
CA GLN A 379 -61.34 67.01 -101.44
C GLN A 379 -62.37 68.14 -101.34
N GLU A 380 -62.11 69.19 -100.57
CA GLU A 380 -62.91 70.42 -100.59
C GLU A 380 -62.89 71.10 -101.97
N ARG A 381 -61.69 71.30 -102.55
CA ARG A 381 -61.54 71.84 -103.92
C ARG A 381 -62.24 70.98 -104.97
N TYR A 382 -62.15 69.65 -104.86
CA TYR A 382 -62.86 68.72 -105.75
C TYR A 382 -64.37 68.81 -105.60
N ASN A 383 -64.89 68.90 -104.37
CA ASN A 383 -66.31 69.08 -104.10
C ASN A 383 -66.84 70.40 -104.67
N ASP A 384 -66.08 71.49 -104.59
CA ASP A 384 -66.45 72.76 -105.21
C ASP A 384 -66.42 72.71 -106.74
N LEU A 385 -65.37 72.12 -107.33
CA LEU A 385 -65.30 71.90 -108.77
C LEU A 385 -66.46 71.00 -109.28
N GLN A 386 -66.86 70.01 -108.50
CA GLN A 386 -68.01 69.15 -108.79
C GLN A 386 -69.33 69.94 -108.75
N LYS A 387 -69.54 70.81 -107.75
CA LYS A 387 -70.71 71.73 -107.71
C LYS A 387 -70.72 72.67 -108.92
N GLU A 388 -69.57 73.17 -109.36
CA GLU A 388 -69.46 74.01 -110.56
C GLU A 388 -69.77 73.21 -111.84
N TYR A 389 -69.23 72.00 -111.96
CA TYR A 389 -69.51 71.10 -113.08
C TYR A 389 -71.00 70.76 -113.17
N GLU A 390 -71.64 70.44 -112.05
CA GLU A 390 -73.09 70.18 -111.97
C GLU A 390 -73.91 71.40 -112.40
N LYS A 391 -73.57 72.61 -111.91
CA LYS A 391 -74.19 73.87 -112.37
C LYS A 391 -74.05 74.06 -113.88
N ILE A 392 -72.86 73.87 -114.44
CA ILE A 392 -72.62 74.00 -115.89
C ILE A 392 -73.42 72.96 -116.68
N MET A 393 -73.52 71.73 -116.18
CA MET A 393 -74.26 70.65 -116.85
C MET A 393 -75.78 70.87 -116.78
N ASP A 394 -76.31 71.35 -115.67
CA ASP A 394 -77.73 71.71 -115.53
C ASP A 394 -78.09 72.99 -116.29
N GLU A 395 -77.17 73.95 -116.38
CA GLU A 395 -77.33 75.11 -117.26
C GLU A 395 -77.34 74.68 -118.74
N ARG A 396 -76.44 73.77 -119.16
CA ARG A 396 -76.47 73.18 -120.51
C ARG A 396 -77.77 72.41 -120.78
N LYS A 397 -78.30 71.65 -119.82
CA LYS A 397 -79.61 70.99 -119.93
C LYS A 397 -80.72 72.03 -120.14
N LYS A 398 -80.81 73.05 -119.28
CA LYS A 398 -81.81 74.14 -119.42
C LYS A 398 -81.68 74.89 -120.74
N GLN A 399 -80.47 75.21 -121.19
CA GLN A 399 -80.23 75.85 -122.48
C GLN A 399 -80.68 74.96 -123.64
N GLN A 400 -80.47 73.64 -123.55
CA GLN A 400 -80.92 72.68 -124.56
C GLN A 400 -82.45 72.50 -124.54
N GLU A 401 -83.08 72.41 -123.36
CA GLU A 401 -84.54 72.37 -123.21
C GLU A 401 -85.20 73.64 -123.75
N ASN A 402 -84.66 74.81 -123.42
CA ASN A 402 -85.13 76.10 -123.93
C ASN A 402 -84.99 76.18 -125.45
N ARG A 403 -83.87 75.73 -126.04
CA ARG A 403 -83.71 75.64 -127.51
C ARG A 403 -84.75 74.72 -128.15
N ILE A 404 -85.03 73.57 -127.55
CA ILE A 404 -86.06 72.63 -128.03
C ILE A 404 -87.47 73.25 -127.89
N ALA A 405 -87.74 74.01 -126.83
CA ALA A 405 -89.02 74.70 -126.62
C ALA A 405 -89.22 75.87 -127.59
N GLU A 406 -88.19 76.68 -127.83
CA GLU A 406 -88.14 77.74 -128.86
C GLU A 406 -88.42 77.14 -130.24
N GLU A 407 -87.70 76.07 -130.64
CA GLU A 407 -87.96 75.38 -131.90
C GLU A 407 -89.40 74.88 -132.02
N LYS A 408 -89.99 74.34 -130.94
CA LYS A 408 -91.40 73.91 -130.92
C LYS A 408 -92.35 75.10 -131.10
N ARG A 409 -92.12 76.25 -130.45
CA ARG A 409 -92.91 77.48 -130.67
C ARG A 409 -92.78 78.00 -132.10
N LEU A 410 -91.56 78.10 -132.63
CA LEU A 410 -91.30 78.53 -134.01
C LEU A 410 -92.00 77.62 -135.02
N LYS A 411 -91.90 76.29 -134.87
CA LYS A 411 -92.59 75.31 -135.72
C LYS A 411 -94.12 75.49 -135.64
N HIS A 412 -94.68 75.71 -134.46
CA HIS A 412 -96.11 75.96 -134.28
C HIS A 412 -96.56 77.29 -134.94
N MET A 413 -95.81 78.39 -134.74
CA MET A 413 -96.11 79.67 -135.40
C MET A 413 -96.03 79.57 -136.92
N HIS A 414 -95.07 78.81 -137.47
CA HIS A 414 -94.96 78.55 -138.91
C HIS A 414 -96.17 77.76 -139.43
N GLN A 415 -96.67 76.77 -138.67
CA GLN A 415 -97.88 76.02 -139.02
C GLN A 415 -99.11 76.95 -139.07
N CYS A 416 -99.32 77.79 -138.04
CA CYS A 416 -100.42 78.75 -138.00
C CYS A 416 -100.37 79.76 -139.16
N ALA A 417 -99.19 80.33 -139.43
CA ALA A 417 -98.99 81.26 -140.55
C ALA A 417 -99.30 80.60 -141.91
N THR A 418 -98.89 79.34 -142.09
CA THR A 418 -99.16 78.56 -143.31
C THR A 418 -100.66 78.34 -143.51
N LEU A 419 -101.41 78.03 -142.44
CA LEU A 419 -102.85 77.82 -142.47
C LEU A 419 -103.61 79.08 -142.90
N ILE A 420 -103.26 80.24 -142.32
CA ILE A 420 -103.85 81.54 -142.65
C ILE A 420 -103.57 81.91 -144.12
N GLN A 421 -102.32 81.73 -144.58
CA GLN A 421 -101.95 81.99 -145.98
C GLN A 421 -102.72 81.10 -146.97
N ALA A 422 -102.98 79.83 -146.63
CA ALA A 422 -103.74 78.91 -147.49
C ALA A 422 -105.20 79.37 -147.67
N ILE A 423 -105.88 79.75 -146.58
CA ILE A 423 -107.27 80.22 -146.60
C ILE A 423 -107.39 81.50 -147.45
N PHE A 424 -106.50 82.47 -147.25
CA PHE A 424 -106.53 83.74 -148.00
C PHE A 424 -106.29 83.56 -149.51
N ARG A 425 -105.31 82.73 -149.88
CA ARG A 425 -105.05 82.38 -151.30
C ARG A 425 -106.26 81.72 -151.97
N GLY A 426 -106.93 80.80 -151.26
CA GLY A 426 -108.15 80.14 -151.76
C GLY A 426 -109.35 81.08 -151.92
N TRP A 427 -109.51 82.07 -151.05
CA TRP A 427 -110.56 83.08 -151.18
C TRP A 427 -110.33 84.03 -152.36
N LYS A 428 -109.10 84.52 -152.55
CA LYS A 428 -108.76 85.43 -153.66
C LYS A 428 -109.09 84.80 -155.02
N LEU A 429 -108.68 83.55 -155.23
CA LEU A 429 -108.88 82.83 -156.49
C LEU A 429 -110.37 82.71 -156.87
N ARG A 430 -111.24 82.42 -155.90
CA ARG A 430 -112.69 82.30 -156.14
C ARG A 430 -113.36 83.63 -156.50
N ARG A 431 -112.82 84.77 -156.04
CA ARG A 431 -113.39 86.09 -156.32
C ARG A 431 -113.03 86.63 -157.72
N GLU A 432 -111.95 86.16 -158.33
CA GLU A 432 -111.49 86.61 -159.65
C GLU A 432 -112.20 85.90 -160.82
N ILE A 433 -112.70 84.67 -160.61
CA ILE A 433 -113.34 83.85 -161.67
C ILE A 433 -114.70 84.41 -162.13
N GLN A 434 -115.43 85.15 -161.27
CA GLN A 434 -116.81 85.59 -161.55
C GLN A 434 -116.92 86.85 -162.44
N LYS A 435 -115.80 87.49 -162.84
CA LYS A 435 -115.79 88.81 -163.51
C LYS A 435 -115.27 88.86 -164.95
N LYS A 436 -114.92 87.74 -165.61
CA LYS A 436 -114.41 87.76 -167.01
C LYS A 436 -115.01 86.70 -167.93
N LYS A 437 -116.17 87.01 -168.52
CA LYS A 437 -116.53 86.58 -169.88
C LYS A 437 -116.00 87.64 -170.88
N ALA A 438 -114.84 87.40 -171.50
CA ALA A 438 -114.41 87.95 -172.80
C ALA A 438 -112.90 87.72 -173.06
N GLY A 439 -112.56 87.08 -174.19
CA GLY A 439 -111.28 87.24 -174.90
C GLY A 439 -110.00 86.57 -174.35
N GLY A 440 -109.23 85.95 -175.26
CA GLY A 440 -107.75 85.88 -175.13
C GLY A 440 -107.12 84.49 -174.96
N LYS A 441 -106.62 83.89 -176.06
CA LYS A 441 -105.85 82.63 -176.12
C LYS A 441 -104.42 82.73 -175.55
N GLY A 442 -103.92 81.60 -175.00
CA GLY A 442 -102.52 81.14 -175.08
C GLY A 442 -101.57 81.54 -173.93
N ALA A 443 -100.43 80.87 -173.70
CA ALA A 443 -99.94 79.54 -174.15
C ALA A 443 -98.64 79.14 -173.40
N SER A 444 -98.30 77.83 -173.35
CA SER A 444 -96.93 77.29 -173.06
C SER A 444 -96.35 77.49 -171.63
N LYS A 445 -95.37 76.72 -171.12
CA LYS A 445 -94.65 75.50 -171.59
C LYS A 445 -94.09 74.70 -170.37
N LYS A 446 -94.00 73.36 -170.51
CA LYS A 446 -92.98 72.37 -170.06
C LYS A 446 -91.69 72.89 -169.34
N THR A 447 -90.89 72.16 -168.51
CA THR A 447 -90.63 70.70 -168.33
C THR A 447 -89.72 70.41 -167.08
N THR A 448 -89.81 69.21 -166.48
CA THR A 448 -88.77 68.25 -165.90
C THR A 448 -87.26 68.62 -165.74
N PRO A 449 -86.35 67.82 -165.07
CA PRO A 449 -86.42 66.80 -163.98
C PRO A 449 -85.21 66.83 -162.93
N LYS A 450 -84.99 65.71 -162.21
CA LYS A 450 -83.88 65.23 -161.30
C LYS A 450 -82.43 65.85 -161.32
N GLY A 451 -81.78 65.81 -160.13
CA GLY A 451 -80.32 65.80 -159.82
C GLY A 451 -80.08 66.30 -158.37
N GLU A 452 -79.37 65.69 -157.40
CA GLU A 452 -78.01 65.09 -157.22
C GLU A 452 -76.90 66.02 -156.62
N THR A 453 -76.65 65.88 -155.30
CA THR A 453 -75.32 66.03 -154.61
C THR A 453 -74.61 67.44 -154.62
N PRO A 454 -73.35 67.67 -154.11
CA PRO A 454 -72.53 67.08 -153.02
C PRO A 454 -71.74 68.10 -152.09
N LYS A 455 -70.98 67.56 -151.10
CA LYS A 455 -69.59 67.91 -150.66
C LYS A 455 -69.25 68.96 -149.55
N LYS A 456 -68.32 68.49 -148.66
CA LYS A 456 -67.29 69.21 -147.83
C LYS A 456 -67.83 69.98 -146.58
N LYS A 457 -67.08 70.14 -145.47
CA LYS A 457 -65.61 70.06 -145.18
C LYS A 457 -65.34 69.83 -143.66
N LYS A 458 -64.14 69.32 -143.31
CA LYS A 458 -63.33 69.42 -142.04
C LYS A 458 -64.01 69.99 -140.75
N LYS A 459 -63.70 69.48 -139.55
CA LYS A 459 -62.38 69.02 -139.06
C LYS A 459 -62.51 67.90 -138.04
#